data_AF-A0A850XPC2-F1
#
_entry.id   AF-A0A850XPC2-F1
#
_cell.length_a   1.000
_cell.length_b   1.000
_cell.length_c   1.000
_cell.angle_alpha   90.00
_cell.angle_beta   90.00
_cell.angle_gamma   90.00
#
_symmetry.space_group_name_H-M   'P 1'
#
loop_
_entity.id
_entity.type
_entity.pdbx_description
1 polymer ?
#
loop_
_entity_poly.entity_id
_entity_poly.type
_entity_poly.pdbx_seq_one_letter_code
_entity_poly.pdbx_strand_id
1 'polypeptide(L)'
;QVADLGCADCSLLWMLKFCSCIEVLAGLDICASVMKEKMHTLSPLPVDYLQPSERSLTVTLHHGSVAHKDPCMLGFDLVTCIELIEHLEESELEKFPEVVFGFMAPSIVVVSTPNSEFNPLLPGVIVYRHPDHKFEWSQAQFQSWALETARCYNYSVEFTGVGHPPTGMEKVGFCTQIGVFVRKYPQTGESVQSEKPTEAVYKTVFKAVYPSLKDEKYLQNAVISEVMFTAQMIKHRLMSKRKEYGDNPERKSKFQPPMDCFSDYLGKVVVEKNMEPFVSGNEVYIPLTTIFSFPKVNRLCGTFEKLCKLIAGKVTLSSDGSAVMFNTEHED
;
A
#
# COMPACT_ATOMS: atom_id res chain seq x y z
N GLN A 1 -10.30 -3.18 3.47
CA GLN A 1 -10.43 -1.71 3.49
C GLN A 1 -10.19 -1.22 4.91
N VAL A 2 -9.33 -0.22 5.10
CA VAL A 2 -8.93 0.28 6.44
C VAL A 2 -9.14 1.79 6.54
N ALA A 3 -9.77 2.26 7.61
CA ALA A 3 -9.96 3.68 7.89
C ALA A 3 -9.32 4.04 9.23
N ASP A 4 -8.66 5.19 9.27
CA ASP A 4 -8.06 5.78 10.48
C ASP A 4 -8.77 7.09 10.81
N LEU A 5 -9.47 7.13 11.94
CA LEU A 5 -10.21 8.30 12.42
C LEU A 5 -9.34 9.03 13.45
N GLY A 6 -9.14 10.33 13.26
CA GLY A 6 -8.10 11.08 13.97
C GLY A 6 -6.72 10.83 13.38
N CYS A 7 -6.59 10.77 12.06
CA CYS A 7 -5.35 10.32 11.41
C CYS A 7 -4.18 11.32 11.53
N ALA A 8 -4.42 12.53 12.04
CA ALA A 8 -3.43 13.55 12.33
C ALA A 8 -2.42 13.74 11.18
N ASP A 9 -1.14 13.45 11.44
CA ASP A 9 -0.03 13.61 10.48
C ASP A 9 0.12 12.42 9.52
N CYS A 10 -0.86 11.51 9.51
CA CYS A 10 -0.94 10.33 8.65
C CYS A 10 0.16 9.28 8.88
N SER A 11 0.85 9.30 10.04
CA SER A 11 1.93 8.34 10.32
C SER A 11 1.47 6.88 10.27
N LEU A 12 0.31 6.55 10.85
CA LEU A 12 -0.24 5.19 10.80
C LEU A 12 -0.61 4.80 9.36
N LEU A 13 -1.28 5.70 8.62
CA LEU A 13 -1.61 5.47 7.22
C LEU A 13 -0.36 5.22 6.36
N TRP A 14 0.72 5.95 6.61
CA TRP A 14 1.99 5.73 5.92
C TRP A 14 2.56 4.34 6.17
N MET A 15 2.48 3.83 7.40
CA MET A 15 2.90 2.45 7.71
C MET A 15 2.00 1.42 7.01
N LEU A 16 0.69 1.61 7.09
CA LEU A 16 -0.30 0.67 6.57
C LEU A 16 -0.31 0.60 5.05
N LYS A 17 0.08 1.66 4.33
CA LYS A 17 0.08 1.65 2.86
C LYS A 17 0.97 0.54 2.27
N PHE A 18 1.98 0.07 3.00
CA PHE A 18 2.88 -1.00 2.58
C PHE A 18 2.34 -2.41 2.83
N CYS A 19 1.22 -2.56 3.56
CA CYS A 19 0.55 -3.84 3.75
C CYS A 19 -0.16 -4.27 2.45
N SER A 20 0.27 -5.39 1.88
CA SER A 20 -0.21 -5.87 0.57
C SER A 20 -1.68 -6.26 0.54
N CYS A 21 -2.28 -6.59 1.68
CA CYS A 21 -3.70 -6.95 1.80
C CYS A 21 -4.66 -5.75 1.77
N ILE A 22 -4.15 -4.52 1.89
CA ILE A 22 -4.98 -3.31 1.92
C ILE A 22 -5.19 -2.78 0.49
N GLU A 23 -6.45 -2.61 0.08
CA GLU A 23 -6.83 -2.07 -1.24
C GLU A 23 -7.40 -0.64 -1.16
N VAL A 24 -8.01 -0.29 -0.02
CA VAL A 24 -8.53 1.04 0.27
C VAL A 24 -8.06 1.44 1.65
N LEU A 25 -7.47 2.62 1.72
CA LEU A 25 -6.97 3.23 2.94
C LEU A 25 -7.56 4.65 3.05
N ALA A 26 -8.25 4.95 4.14
CA ALA A 26 -8.85 6.26 4.36
C ALA A 26 -8.37 6.88 5.67
N GLY A 27 -8.18 8.20 5.67
CA GLY A 27 -7.95 9.00 6.87
C GLY A 27 -9.05 10.03 7.04
N LEU A 28 -9.48 10.26 8.28
CA LEU A 28 -10.39 11.34 8.66
C LEU A 28 -9.76 12.17 9.77
N ASP A 29 -9.76 13.49 9.62
CA ASP A 29 -9.34 14.39 10.69
C ASP A 29 -10.07 15.74 10.63
N ILE A 30 -10.30 16.36 11.79
CA ILE A 30 -10.86 17.72 11.91
C ILE A 30 -9.84 18.81 11.56
N CYS A 31 -8.55 18.49 11.60
CA CYS A 31 -7.45 19.42 11.43
C CYS A 31 -6.77 19.23 10.06
N ALA A 32 -7.35 19.84 9.02
CA ALA A 32 -6.80 19.75 7.66
C ALA A 32 -5.36 20.27 7.52
N SER A 33 -4.89 21.16 8.41
CA SER A 33 -3.51 21.66 8.41
C SER A 33 -2.51 20.58 8.79
N VAL A 34 -2.78 19.75 9.79
CA VAL A 34 -1.87 18.68 10.23
C VAL A 34 -1.72 17.64 9.11
N MET A 35 -2.83 17.25 8.47
CA MET A 35 -2.78 16.35 7.32
C MET A 35 -1.95 16.92 6.16
N LYS A 36 -2.02 18.24 5.90
CA LYS A 36 -1.27 18.89 4.80
C LYS A 36 0.24 18.78 4.94
N GLU A 37 0.75 18.70 6.16
CA GLU A 37 2.19 18.61 6.40
C GLU A 37 2.79 17.34 5.81
N LYS A 38 2.09 16.21 5.89
CA LYS A 38 2.62 14.89 5.53
C LYS A 38 1.78 14.10 4.52
N MET A 39 0.63 14.58 4.05
CA MET A 39 -0.20 13.86 3.07
C MET A 39 0.56 13.45 1.81
N HIS A 40 1.56 14.23 1.39
CA HIS A 40 2.36 13.94 0.20
C HIS A 40 3.13 12.62 0.33
N THR A 41 3.46 12.19 1.55
CA THR A 41 4.13 10.91 1.86
C THR A 41 3.25 9.70 1.52
N LEU A 42 1.94 9.89 1.39
CA LEU A 42 0.98 8.85 1.01
C LEU A 42 0.88 8.65 -0.51
N SER A 43 1.53 9.50 -1.31
CA SER A 43 1.56 9.36 -2.77
C SER A 43 2.36 8.11 -3.20
N PRO A 44 2.08 7.58 -4.41
CA PRO A 44 2.88 6.49 -4.96
C PRO A 44 4.33 6.96 -5.17
N LEU A 45 5.28 6.09 -4.85
CA LEU A 45 6.69 6.29 -5.05
C LEU A 45 7.06 6.02 -6.53
N PRO A 46 8.20 6.52 -7.03
CA PRO A 46 8.65 6.22 -8.39
C PRO A 46 8.74 4.71 -8.69
N VAL A 47 9.13 3.91 -7.70
CA VAL A 47 9.18 2.45 -7.82
C VAL A 47 7.82 1.83 -8.09
N ASP A 48 6.73 2.40 -7.56
CA ASP A 48 5.37 1.88 -7.79
C ASP A 48 4.99 2.01 -9.28
N TYR A 49 5.45 3.07 -9.97
CA TYR A 49 5.19 3.24 -11.41
C TYR A 49 6.08 2.36 -12.30
N LEU A 50 7.33 2.14 -11.88
CA LEU A 50 8.28 1.31 -12.62
C LEU A 50 8.00 -0.19 -12.44
N GLN A 51 7.50 -0.58 -11.27
CA GLN A 51 7.20 -1.96 -10.90
C GLN A 51 5.82 -2.02 -10.22
N PRO A 52 4.73 -1.76 -10.98
CA PRO A 52 3.39 -1.78 -10.43
C PRO A 52 3.03 -3.16 -9.91
N SER A 53 2.27 -3.17 -8.81
CA SER A 53 1.77 -4.41 -8.20
C SER A 53 0.46 -4.85 -8.84
N GLU A 54 0.05 -6.11 -8.64
CA GLU A 54 -1.29 -6.58 -9.01
C GLU A 54 -2.40 -5.96 -8.13
N ARG A 55 -2.03 -5.48 -6.93
CA ARG A 55 -2.99 -4.87 -6.02
C ARG A 55 -3.34 -3.46 -6.52
N SER A 56 -4.61 -3.11 -6.40
CA SER A 56 -5.07 -1.73 -6.57
C SER A 56 -5.18 -1.10 -5.20
N LEU A 57 -4.31 -0.13 -4.89
CA LEU A 57 -4.41 0.67 -3.66
C LEU A 57 -4.96 2.06 -3.97
N THR A 58 -5.98 2.48 -3.22
CA THR A 58 -6.42 3.87 -3.16
C THR A 58 -6.26 4.41 -1.75
N VAL A 59 -5.65 5.59 -1.63
CA VAL A 59 -5.53 6.32 -0.37
C VAL A 59 -6.32 7.62 -0.46
N THR A 60 -7.23 7.87 0.48
CA THR A 60 -8.01 9.12 0.56
C THR A 60 -7.89 9.76 1.94
N LEU A 61 -7.80 11.08 1.98
CA LEU A 61 -7.89 11.83 3.23
C LEU A 61 -9.10 12.77 3.18
N HIS A 62 -9.83 12.79 4.28
CA HIS A 62 -11.07 13.51 4.46
C HIS A 62 -10.95 14.48 5.62
N HIS A 63 -11.41 15.71 5.40
CA HIS A 63 -11.58 16.71 6.45
C HIS A 63 -13.04 16.69 6.92
N GLY A 64 -13.24 16.37 8.19
CA GLY A 64 -14.56 16.22 8.81
C GLY A 64 -14.45 15.74 10.26
N SER A 65 -15.58 15.69 10.97
CA SER A 65 -15.65 15.19 12.35
C SER A 65 -16.19 13.75 12.39
N VAL A 66 -15.62 12.95 13.29
CA VAL A 66 -16.10 11.59 13.60
C VAL A 66 -17.52 11.56 14.18
N ALA A 67 -18.01 12.71 14.68
CA ALA A 67 -19.38 12.84 15.16
C ALA A 67 -20.43 12.92 14.02
N HIS A 68 -20.01 13.01 12.76
CA HIS A 68 -20.89 13.07 11.59
C HIS A 68 -20.85 11.77 10.80
N LYS A 69 -22.02 11.31 10.35
CA LYS A 69 -22.16 10.16 9.44
C LYS A 69 -21.86 10.60 8.01
N ASP A 70 -20.94 9.93 7.34
CA ASP A 70 -20.68 10.13 5.92
C ASP A 70 -20.68 8.80 5.15
N PRO A 71 -21.44 8.66 4.05
CA PRO A 71 -21.50 7.42 3.27
C PRO A 71 -20.15 6.91 2.77
N CYS A 72 -19.14 7.78 2.61
CA CYS A 72 -17.81 7.34 2.18
C CYS A 72 -17.08 6.47 3.21
N MET A 73 -17.57 6.42 4.45
CA MET A 73 -17.03 5.60 5.54
C MET A 73 -17.74 4.24 5.71
N LEU A 74 -18.65 3.89 4.81
CA LEU A 74 -19.34 2.59 4.83
C LEU A 74 -18.49 1.50 4.18
N GLY A 75 -18.60 0.26 4.70
CA GLY A 75 -17.99 -0.92 4.08
C GLY A 75 -16.51 -1.14 4.40
N PHE A 76 -15.98 -0.47 5.42
CA PHE A 76 -14.63 -0.72 5.93
C PHE A 76 -14.55 -2.01 6.74
N ASP A 77 -13.44 -2.74 6.61
CA ASP A 77 -13.22 -3.97 7.36
C ASP A 77 -12.62 -3.66 8.74
N LEU A 78 -11.73 -2.68 8.79
CA LEU A 78 -11.05 -2.22 10.00
C LEU A 78 -11.17 -0.70 10.12
N VAL A 79 -11.53 -0.24 11.31
CA VAL A 79 -11.47 1.17 11.70
C VAL A 79 -10.55 1.33 12.90
N THR A 80 -9.59 2.24 12.82
CA THR A 80 -8.72 2.62 13.93
C THR A 80 -9.11 4.00 14.46
N CYS A 81 -9.06 4.15 15.77
CA CYS A 81 -9.33 5.38 16.52
C CYS A 81 -8.24 5.47 17.59
N ILE A 82 -7.05 5.88 17.20
CA ILE A 82 -5.84 5.80 18.03
C ILE A 82 -5.65 7.15 18.72
N GLU A 83 -5.72 7.17 20.04
CA GLU A 83 -5.62 8.39 20.87
C GLU A 83 -6.55 9.51 20.36
N LEU A 84 -7.82 9.16 20.14
CA LEU A 84 -8.84 10.06 19.58
C LEU A 84 -9.90 10.47 20.60
N ILE A 85 -10.45 9.50 21.34
CA ILE A 85 -11.70 9.71 22.08
C ILE A 85 -11.55 10.75 23.19
N GLU A 86 -10.36 10.86 23.78
CA GLU A 86 -10.01 11.84 24.82
C GLU A 86 -9.99 13.29 24.32
N HIS A 87 -9.96 13.51 23.01
CA HIS A 87 -10.06 14.83 22.39
C HIS A 87 -11.50 15.23 22.05
N LEU A 88 -12.44 14.29 22.12
CA LEU A 88 -13.84 14.55 21.80
C LEU A 88 -14.52 15.33 22.93
N GLU A 89 -15.26 16.37 22.56
CA GLU A 89 -16.18 17.01 23.49
C GLU A 89 -17.28 16.02 23.89
N GLU A 90 -17.90 16.22 25.07
CA GLU A 90 -18.90 15.28 25.62
C GLU A 90 -20.01 14.94 24.62
N SER A 91 -20.54 15.94 23.91
CA SER A 91 -21.59 15.76 22.89
C SER A 91 -21.14 15.01 21.63
N GLU A 92 -19.83 14.99 21.34
CA GLU A 92 -19.26 14.22 20.22
C GLU A 92 -18.99 12.78 20.66
N LEU A 93 -18.48 12.60 21.88
CA LEU A 93 -18.25 11.29 22.48
C LEU A 93 -19.55 10.48 22.62
N GLU A 94 -20.68 11.14 22.95
CA GLU A 94 -21.99 10.50 22.98
C GLU A 94 -22.44 9.95 21.62
N LYS A 95 -22.09 10.65 20.53
CA LYS A 95 -22.44 10.26 19.15
C LYS A 95 -21.49 9.22 18.57
N PHE A 96 -20.23 9.23 19.02
CA PHE A 96 -19.16 8.40 18.46
C PHE A 96 -19.55 6.91 18.34
N PRO A 97 -20.12 6.25 19.37
CA PRO A 97 -20.54 4.85 19.26
C PRO A 97 -21.55 4.60 18.13
N GLU A 98 -22.53 5.49 17.99
CA GLU A 98 -23.57 5.38 16.96
C GLU A 98 -22.99 5.53 15.56
N VAL A 99 -22.05 6.46 15.37
CA VAL A 99 -21.40 6.67 14.06
C VAL A 99 -20.49 5.51 13.69
N VAL A 100 -19.59 5.10 14.60
CA VAL A 100 -18.56 4.09 14.28
C VAL A 100 -19.12 2.67 14.32
N PHE A 101 -19.83 2.29 15.39
CA PHE A 101 -20.30 0.92 15.58
C PHE A 101 -21.69 0.68 14.99
N GLY A 102 -22.53 1.72 14.92
CA GLY A 102 -23.87 1.64 14.34
C GLY A 102 -23.88 1.88 12.83
N PHE A 103 -23.41 3.04 12.39
CA PHE A 103 -23.49 3.46 10.99
C PHE A 103 -22.38 2.86 10.12
N MET A 104 -21.10 3.08 10.46
CA MET A 104 -19.97 2.49 9.71
C MET A 104 -19.95 0.97 9.84
N ALA A 105 -20.20 0.47 11.06
CA ALA A 105 -20.32 -0.93 11.42
C ALA A 105 -19.25 -1.85 10.80
N PRO A 106 -17.95 -1.56 10.95
CA PRO A 106 -16.87 -2.35 10.37
C PRO A 106 -16.74 -3.72 11.04
N SER A 107 -15.99 -4.64 10.44
CA SER A 107 -15.75 -5.97 11.03
C SER A 107 -14.94 -5.86 12.33
N ILE A 108 -13.97 -4.95 12.38
CA ILE A 108 -13.08 -4.70 13.52
C ILE A 108 -12.98 -3.20 13.79
N VAL A 109 -13.03 -2.80 15.06
CA VAL A 109 -12.68 -1.44 15.53
C VAL A 109 -11.57 -1.54 16.55
N VAL A 110 -10.53 -0.72 16.44
CA VAL A 110 -9.47 -0.59 17.45
C VAL A 110 -9.54 0.82 18.02
N VAL A 111 -9.79 0.92 19.32
CA VAL A 111 -9.80 2.20 20.05
C VAL A 111 -8.66 2.18 21.05
N SER A 112 -7.84 3.23 21.07
CA SER A 112 -6.87 3.46 22.14
C SER A 112 -7.13 4.80 22.81
N THR A 113 -6.74 4.89 24.08
CA THR A 113 -6.77 6.13 24.86
C THR A 113 -5.78 6.01 26.03
N PRO A 114 -5.30 7.12 26.61
CA PRO A 114 -4.48 7.10 27.81
C PRO A 114 -5.15 6.39 28.98
N ASN A 115 -4.36 5.69 29.79
CA ASN A 115 -4.78 5.20 31.10
C ASN A 115 -4.38 6.19 32.20
N SER A 116 -5.36 6.87 32.80
CA SER A 116 -5.08 7.89 33.83
C SER A 116 -4.42 7.32 35.09
N GLU A 117 -4.59 6.03 35.39
CA GLU A 117 -3.95 5.37 36.52
C GLU A 117 -2.42 5.28 36.36
N PHE A 118 -1.92 5.37 35.13
CA PHE A 118 -0.49 5.39 34.82
C PHE A 118 0.14 6.79 34.98
N ASN A 119 -0.67 7.85 35.00
CA ASN A 119 -0.18 9.24 35.04
C ASN A 119 0.77 9.56 36.21
N PRO A 120 0.55 9.05 37.45
CA PRO A 120 1.48 9.31 38.55
C PRO A 120 2.91 8.81 38.31
N LEU A 121 3.11 7.89 37.35
CA LEU A 121 4.42 7.36 36.98
C LEU A 121 5.14 8.25 35.95
N LEU A 122 4.44 9.20 35.34
CA LEU A 122 4.95 10.06 34.28
C LEU A 122 5.42 11.41 34.87
N PRO A 123 6.66 11.83 34.61
CA PRO A 123 7.16 13.11 35.11
C PRO A 123 6.42 14.28 34.46
N GLY A 124 5.97 15.24 35.27
CA GLY A 124 5.38 16.49 34.78
C GLY A 124 3.89 16.45 34.46
N VAL A 125 3.22 15.30 34.66
CA VAL A 125 1.76 15.19 34.50
C VAL A 125 1.07 15.64 35.80
N ILE A 126 0.16 16.61 35.69
CA ILE A 126 -0.57 17.16 36.85
C ILE A 126 -2.02 16.64 36.88
N VAL A 127 -2.73 16.74 35.75
CA VAL A 127 -4.12 16.29 35.62
C VAL A 127 -4.22 15.35 34.41
N TYR A 128 -3.95 15.90 33.22
CA TYR A 128 -3.89 15.17 31.95
C TYR A 128 -2.49 15.25 31.35
N ARG A 129 -2.13 14.26 30.54
CA ARG A 129 -0.87 14.16 29.79
C ARG A 129 -0.74 15.22 28.72
N HIS A 130 -1.87 15.72 28.20
CA HIS A 130 -1.91 16.76 27.20
C HIS A 130 -2.97 17.82 27.54
N PRO A 131 -2.70 19.12 27.34
CA PRO A 131 -3.64 20.20 27.68
C PRO A 131 -4.92 20.19 26.82
N ASP A 132 -4.90 19.53 25.67
CA ASP A 132 -6.07 19.43 24.77
C ASP A 132 -7.00 18.26 25.13
N HIS A 133 -6.61 17.37 26.05
CA HIS A 133 -7.49 16.29 26.49
C HIS A 133 -8.69 16.84 27.27
N LYS A 134 -9.88 16.36 26.93
CA LYS A 134 -11.15 16.68 27.62
C LYS A 134 -11.31 15.81 28.86
N PHE A 135 -10.82 14.58 28.79
CA PHE A 135 -10.83 13.61 29.88
C PHE A 135 -9.65 12.64 29.74
N GLU A 136 -9.32 11.93 30.81
CA GLU A 136 -8.49 10.72 30.75
C GLU A 136 -9.08 9.64 31.65
N TRP A 137 -9.46 8.51 31.05
CA TRP A 137 -10.16 7.44 31.74
C TRP A 137 -9.23 6.50 32.48
N SER A 138 -9.68 6.02 33.64
CA SER A 138 -9.10 4.85 34.29
C SER A 138 -9.43 3.57 33.52
N GLN A 139 -8.79 2.45 33.88
CA GLN A 139 -9.12 1.15 33.29
C GLN A 139 -10.61 0.81 33.46
N ALA A 140 -11.17 1.08 34.64
CA ALA A 140 -12.58 0.79 34.92
C ALA A 140 -13.54 1.63 34.07
N GLN A 141 -13.23 2.92 33.87
CA GLN A 141 -14.05 3.81 33.05
C GLN A 141 -14.04 3.39 31.58
N PHE A 142 -12.86 3.13 31.02
CA PHE A 142 -12.73 2.68 29.63
C PHE A 142 -13.39 1.31 29.40
N GLN A 143 -13.16 0.35 30.31
CA GLN A 143 -13.79 -0.97 30.21
C GLN A 143 -15.31 -0.89 30.30
N SER A 144 -15.86 -0.08 31.21
CA SER A 144 -17.31 0.11 31.34
C SER A 144 -17.92 0.68 30.06
N TRP A 145 -17.32 1.73 29.50
CA TRP A 145 -17.79 2.34 28.24
C TRP A 145 -17.68 1.37 27.07
N ALA A 146 -16.56 0.65 26.96
CA ALA A 146 -16.30 -0.29 25.89
C ALA A 146 -17.24 -1.51 25.95
N LEU A 147 -17.48 -2.09 27.13
CA LEU A 147 -18.40 -3.21 27.31
C LEU A 147 -19.84 -2.81 26.95
N GLU A 148 -20.28 -1.62 27.37
CA GLU A 148 -21.61 -1.12 27.04
C GLU A 148 -21.75 -0.87 25.54
N THR A 149 -20.76 -0.23 24.91
CA THR A 149 -20.72 -0.04 23.44
C THR A 149 -20.77 -1.38 22.71
N ALA A 150 -19.95 -2.34 23.12
CA ALA A 150 -19.92 -3.67 22.50
C ALA A 150 -21.27 -4.39 22.63
N ARG A 151 -21.93 -4.27 23.79
CA ARG A 151 -23.27 -4.82 24.04
C ARG A 151 -24.33 -4.19 23.15
N CYS A 152 -24.35 -2.86 23.05
CA CYS A 152 -25.35 -2.12 22.27
C CYS A 152 -25.25 -2.38 20.76
N TYR A 153 -24.05 -2.53 20.22
CA TYR A 153 -23.83 -2.64 18.78
C TYR A 153 -23.45 -4.06 18.29
N ASN A 154 -23.60 -5.09 19.13
CA ASN A 154 -23.31 -6.49 18.81
C ASN A 154 -21.83 -6.78 18.46
N TYR A 155 -20.92 -6.18 19.20
CA TYR A 155 -19.49 -6.49 19.19
C TYR A 155 -19.12 -7.36 20.40
N SER A 156 -17.98 -8.02 20.28
CA SER A 156 -17.15 -8.48 21.40
C SER A 156 -16.01 -7.49 21.57
N VAL A 157 -15.46 -7.34 22.77
CA VAL A 157 -14.30 -6.49 23.02
C VAL A 157 -13.26 -7.25 23.81
N GLU A 158 -12.01 -7.15 23.36
CA GLU A 158 -10.81 -7.62 24.07
C GLU A 158 -9.99 -6.41 24.51
N PHE A 159 -9.48 -6.45 25.75
CA PHE A 159 -8.68 -5.36 26.32
C PHE A 159 -7.20 -5.73 26.31
N THR A 160 -6.38 -4.80 25.83
CA THR A 160 -4.92 -4.89 25.82
C THR A 160 -4.34 -3.49 25.99
N GLY A 161 -3.05 -3.30 25.75
CA GLY A 161 -2.44 -1.99 25.82
C GLY A 161 -0.97 -1.98 25.41
N VAL A 162 -0.37 -0.80 25.45
CA VAL A 162 1.06 -0.57 25.17
C VAL A 162 1.71 0.23 26.28
N GLY A 163 3.01 0.00 26.49
CA GLY A 163 3.78 0.57 27.59
C GLY A 163 3.51 -0.16 28.91
N HIS A 164 4.29 -1.21 29.18
CA HIS A 164 4.18 -1.97 30.43
C HIS A 164 4.55 -1.11 31.64
N PRO A 165 3.92 -1.32 32.80
CA PRO A 165 4.32 -0.65 34.02
C PRO A 165 5.70 -1.14 34.48
N PRO A 166 6.42 -0.34 35.29
CA PRO A 166 7.63 -0.79 35.95
C PRO A 166 7.36 -2.04 36.81
N THR A 167 8.38 -2.89 36.96
CA THR A 167 8.32 -4.09 37.79
C THR A 167 7.84 -3.77 39.21
N GLY A 168 6.83 -4.51 39.69
CA GLY A 168 6.21 -4.32 41.01
C GLY A 168 5.01 -3.36 41.03
N MET A 169 4.64 -2.78 39.89
CA MET A 169 3.46 -1.91 39.74
C MET A 169 2.45 -2.44 38.71
N GLU A 170 2.37 -3.76 38.55
CA GLU A 170 1.56 -4.43 37.53
C GLU A 170 0.06 -4.06 37.61
N LYS A 171 -0.42 -3.69 38.80
CA LYS A 171 -1.80 -3.26 39.05
C LYS A 171 -2.20 -1.97 38.32
N VAL A 172 -1.23 -1.13 37.95
CA VAL A 172 -1.48 0.13 37.22
C VAL A 172 -1.94 -0.13 35.78
N GLY A 173 -1.64 -1.31 35.23
CA GLY A 173 -1.94 -1.64 33.85
C GLY A 173 -1.02 -0.93 32.85
N PHE A 174 -1.40 -0.96 31.58
CA PHE A 174 -0.64 -0.35 30.50
C PHE A 174 -0.71 1.19 30.53
N CYS A 175 0.31 1.85 29.97
CA CYS A 175 0.34 3.29 29.79
C CYS A 175 -0.77 3.79 28.85
N THR A 176 -0.96 3.09 27.74
CA THR A 176 -2.10 3.28 26.84
C THR A 176 -2.93 2.01 26.87
N GLN A 177 -4.23 2.16 27.06
CA GLN A 177 -5.21 1.07 27.06
C GLN A 177 -5.87 0.98 25.69
N ILE A 178 -6.14 -0.23 25.24
CA ILE A 178 -6.65 -0.53 23.90
C ILE A 178 -7.83 -1.48 24.03
N GLY A 179 -8.93 -1.14 23.35
CA GLY A 179 -10.09 -2.00 23.15
C GLY A 179 -10.14 -2.46 21.69
N VAL A 180 -10.05 -3.78 21.48
CA VAL A 180 -10.21 -4.40 20.15
C VAL A 180 -11.61 -4.97 20.06
N PHE A 181 -12.44 -4.35 19.25
CA PHE A 181 -13.82 -4.74 19.06
C PHE A 181 -13.96 -5.59 17.80
N VAL A 182 -14.55 -6.77 17.93
CA VAL A 182 -14.82 -7.68 16.80
C VAL A 182 -16.32 -7.91 16.71
N ARG A 183 -16.90 -7.64 15.53
CA ARG A 183 -18.33 -7.80 15.28
C ARG A 183 -18.74 -9.26 15.42
N LYS A 184 -19.77 -9.56 16.21
CA LYS A 184 -20.18 -10.95 16.51
C LYS A 184 -20.85 -11.65 15.34
N TYR A 185 -21.64 -10.91 14.56
CA TYR A 185 -22.38 -11.43 13.41
C TYR A 185 -22.01 -10.62 12.17
N PRO A 186 -21.47 -11.26 11.11
CA PRO A 186 -21.37 -10.62 9.81
C PRO A 186 -22.78 -10.30 9.32
N GLN A 187 -22.98 -9.18 8.64
CA GLN A 187 -24.29 -8.84 8.11
C GLN A 187 -24.75 -9.95 7.15
N THR A 188 -25.76 -10.73 7.54
CA THR A 188 -26.66 -11.35 6.59
C THR A 188 -27.31 -10.19 5.82
N GLY A 189 -27.28 -10.24 4.48
CA GLY A 189 -27.55 -9.12 3.57
C GLY A 189 -28.95 -8.50 3.59
N GLU A 190 -29.69 -8.59 4.70
CA GLU A 190 -30.83 -7.74 4.96
C GLU A 190 -30.32 -6.41 5.50
N SER A 191 -30.32 -5.42 4.62
CA SER A 191 -30.03 -4.05 4.94
C SER A 191 -30.84 -3.63 6.16
N VAL A 192 -30.17 -3.33 7.27
CA VAL A 192 -30.71 -2.37 8.22
C VAL A 192 -30.91 -1.10 7.39
N GLN A 193 -32.16 -0.82 7.04
CA GLN A 193 -32.61 0.44 6.46
C GLN A 193 -32.44 1.54 7.51
N SER A 194 -31.20 1.80 7.94
CA SER A 194 -30.84 3.10 8.45
C SER A 194 -30.84 4.02 7.23
N GLU A 195 -31.65 5.07 7.27
CA GLU A 195 -31.63 6.17 6.31
C GLU A 195 -30.17 6.52 6.02
N LYS A 196 -29.65 6.09 4.87
CA LYS A 196 -28.30 6.45 4.47
C LYS A 196 -28.36 7.95 4.23
N PRO A 197 -27.61 8.78 4.96
CA PRO A 197 -27.53 10.20 4.65
C PRO A 197 -27.14 10.31 3.18
N THR A 198 -27.95 10.97 2.37
CA THR A 198 -27.70 11.09 0.93
C THR A 198 -26.61 12.12 0.63
N GLU A 199 -26.29 12.96 1.62
CA GLU A 199 -25.37 14.09 1.48
C GLU A 199 -24.01 13.78 2.10
N ALA A 200 -22.95 13.94 1.30
CA ALA A 200 -21.57 13.85 1.77
C ALA A 200 -21.22 15.09 2.58
N VAL A 201 -20.80 14.90 3.83
CA VAL A 201 -20.43 15.96 4.77
C VAL A 201 -18.92 16.19 4.74
N TYR A 202 -18.14 15.14 4.46
CA TYR A 202 -16.70 15.20 4.48
C TYR A 202 -16.12 15.81 3.22
N LYS A 203 -15.13 16.69 3.39
CA LYS A 203 -14.37 17.26 2.27
C LYS A 203 -13.15 16.42 2.00
N THR A 204 -13.06 15.82 0.81
CA THR A 204 -11.82 15.15 0.38
C THR A 204 -10.72 16.19 0.20
N VAL A 205 -9.60 16.02 0.92
CA VAL A 205 -8.44 16.93 0.84
C VAL A 205 -7.26 16.32 0.09
N PHE A 206 -7.18 15.00 0.01
CA PHE A 206 -6.15 14.28 -0.71
C PHE A 206 -6.70 12.97 -1.27
N LYS A 207 -6.24 12.60 -2.46
CA LYS A 207 -6.52 11.30 -3.07
C LYS A 207 -5.32 10.85 -3.88
N ALA A 208 -4.82 9.65 -3.60
CA ALA A 208 -3.79 8.97 -4.36
C ALA A 208 -4.31 7.61 -4.83
N VAL A 209 -4.19 7.36 -6.13
CA VAL A 209 -4.49 6.05 -6.74
C VAL A 209 -3.15 5.45 -7.17
N TYR A 210 -2.84 4.27 -6.64
CA TYR A 210 -1.58 3.60 -6.94
C TYR A 210 -1.66 2.89 -8.30
N PRO A 211 -0.54 2.88 -9.05
CA PRO A 211 -0.46 2.15 -10.30
C PRO A 211 -0.61 0.64 -10.03
N SER A 212 -1.43 -0.02 -10.85
CA SER A 212 -1.76 -1.44 -10.72
C SER A 212 -1.69 -2.12 -12.07
N LEU A 213 -1.21 -3.37 -12.09
CA LEU A 213 -1.19 -4.21 -13.29
C LEU A 213 -2.59 -4.59 -13.80
N LYS A 214 -3.63 -4.36 -13.01
CA LYS A 214 -5.03 -4.48 -13.45
C LYS A 214 -5.44 -3.39 -14.45
N ASP A 215 -4.73 -2.26 -14.48
CA ASP A 215 -4.95 -1.17 -15.43
C ASP A 215 -4.10 -1.42 -16.69
N GLU A 216 -4.75 -1.42 -17.86
CA GLU A 216 -4.11 -1.69 -19.15
C GLU A 216 -2.94 -0.73 -19.44
N LYS A 217 -3.02 0.52 -19.00
CA LYS A 217 -1.95 1.52 -19.20
C LYS A 217 -0.68 1.14 -18.43
N TYR A 218 -0.82 0.79 -17.14
CA TYR A 218 0.33 0.43 -16.31
C TYR A 218 0.88 -0.95 -16.70
N LEU A 219 0.01 -1.89 -17.07
CA LEU A 219 0.42 -3.17 -17.64
C LEU A 219 1.22 -2.99 -18.93
N GLN A 220 0.73 -2.17 -19.86
CA GLN A 220 1.43 -1.89 -21.12
C GLN A 220 2.82 -1.30 -20.86
N ASN A 221 2.92 -0.29 -19.99
CA ASN A 221 4.20 0.32 -19.65
C ASN A 221 5.16 -0.69 -19.00
N ALA A 222 4.69 -1.51 -18.06
CA ALA A 222 5.50 -2.53 -17.42
C ALA A 222 6.03 -3.57 -18.44
N VAL A 223 5.19 -4.00 -19.38
CA VAL A 223 5.59 -4.92 -20.46
C VAL A 223 6.63 -4.28 -21.36
N ILE A 224 6.43 -3.04 -21.82
CA ILE A 224 7.39 -2.34 -22.67
C ILE A 224 8.73 -2.19 -21.97
N SER A 225 8.74 -1.73 -20.72
CA SER A 225 9.96 -1.57 -19.94
C SER A 225 10.72 -2.90 -19.79
N GLU A 226 10.01 -3.99 -19.51
CA GLU A 226 10.62 -5.31 -19.36
C GLU A 226 11.16 -5.87 -20.68
N VAL A 227 10.42 -5.68 -21.78
CA VAL A 227 10.84 -6.07 -23.14
C VAL A 227 12.10 -5.31 -23.54
N MET A 228 12.12 -3.99 -23.37
CA MET A 228 13.27 -3.16 -23.70
C MET A 228 14.49 -3.50 -22.84
N PHE A 229 14.31 -3.70 -21.54
CA PHE A 229 15.37 -4.12 -20.63
C PHE A 229 15.96 -5.49 -21.05
N THR A 230 15.10 -6.48 -21.32
CA THR A 230 15.52 -7.81 -21.76
C THR A 230 16.29 -7.75 -23.08
N ALA A 231 15.77 -6.97 -24.04
CA ALA A 231 16.38 -6.84 -25.35
C ALA A 231 17.73 -6.10 -25.26
N GLN A 232 17.84 -5.02 -24.47
CA GLN A 232 19.11 -4.34 -24.20
C GLN A 232 20.15 -5.26 -23.56
N MET A 233 19.74 -6.10 -22.60
CA MET A 233 20.62 -7.07 -21.96
C MET A 233 21.15 -8.11 -22.97
N ILE A 234 20.28 -8.63 -23.84
CA ILE A 234 20.67 -9.57 -24.91
C ILE A 234 21.63 -8.87 -25.89
N LYS A 235 21.32 -7.64 -26.32
CA LYS A 235 22.19 -6.80 -27.18
C LYS A 235 23.58 -6.67 -26.56
N HIS A 236 23.66 -6.25 -25.31
CA HIS A 236 24.93 -6.04 -24.61
C HIS A 236 25.77 -7.33 -24.60
N ARG A 237 25.16 -8.48 -24.26
CA ARG A 237 25.86 -9.78 -24.26
C ARG A 237 26.35 -10.19 -25.65
N LEU A 238 25.56 -9.94 -26.70
CA LEU A 238 25.94 -10.20 -28.09
C LEU A 238 27.15 -9.35 -28.50
N MET A 239 27.14 -8.06 -28.13
CA MET A 239 28.21 -7.11 -28.41
C MET A 239 29.49 -7.41 -27.63
N SER A 240 29.40 -7.81 -26.35
CA SER A 240 30.56 -8.19 -25.54
C SER A 240 31.27 -9.43 -26.10
N LYS A 241 30.53 -10.48 -26.48
CA LYS A 241 31.10 -11.65 -27.14
C LYS A 241 31.85 -11.27 -28.42
N ARG A 242 31.30 -10.37 -29.23
CA ARG A 242 31.93 -9.92 -30.48
C ARG A 242 33.27 -9.20 -30.24
N LYS A 243 33.37 -8.41 -29.16
CA LYS A 243 34.63 -7.75 -28.76
C LYS A 243 35.68 -8.78 -28.32
N GLU A 244 35.30 -9.83 -27.60
CA GLU A 244 36.22 -10.90 -27.18
C GLU A 244 36.79 -11.73 -28.35
N TYR A 245 36.02 -11.92 -29.44
CA TYR A 245 36.51 -12.59 -30.66
C TYR A 245 37.25 -11.64 -31.63
N GLY A 246 37.14 -10.32 -31.42
CA GLY A 246 37.73 -9.29 -32.28
C GLY A 246 39.03 -8.68 -31.75
N ASP A 247 39.35 -8.84 -30.46
CA ASP A 247 40.52 -8.24 -29.81
C ASP A 247 41.47 -9.30 -29.22
N ASN A 248 42.78 -9.06 -29.34
CA ASN A 248 43.85 -9.94 -28.88
C ASN A 248 43.71 -10.31 -27.37
N PRO A 249 44.14 -11.50 -26.90
CA PRO A 249 43.77 -12.04 -25.59
C PRO A 249 44.27 -11.30 -24.32
N GLU A 250 44.91 -10.13 -24.45
CA GLU A 250 45.69 -9.53 -23.36
C GLU A 250 45.03 -8.36 -22.62
N ARG A 251 43.78 -7.98 -22.91
CA ARG A 251 43.09 -6.90 -22.18
C ARG A 251 41.86 -7.39 -21.41
N LYS A 252 42.10 -8.20 -20.36
CA LYS A 252 41.08 -8.49 -19.35
C LYS A 252 40.84 -7.26 -18.45
N SER A 253 39.80 -6.48 -18.78
CA SER A 253 39.28 -5.40 -17.94
C SER A 253 38.49 -5.99 -16.75
N LYS A 254 38.88 -5.59 -15.54
CA LYS A 254 38.38 -6.05 -14.23
C LYS A 254 37.08 -5.34 -13.82
N PHE A 255 35.98 -5.56 -14.54
CA PHE A 255 34.66 -5.19 -14.02
C PHE A 255 33.69 -6.36 -14.19
N GLN A 256 33.49 -7.11 -13.11
CA GLN A 256 32.39 -8.05 -12.95
C GLN A 256 31.32 -7.37 -12.08
N PRO A 257 30.16 -6.97 -12.65
CA PRO A 257 28.98 -6.73 -11.83
C PRO A 257 28.57 -8.06 -11.20
N PRO A 258 27.88 -8.06 -10.04
CA PRO A 258 27.43 -9.29 -9.39
C PRO A 258 26.29 -9.91 -10.23
N MET A 259 26.65 -10.74 -11.20
CA MET A 259 25.78 -11.43 -12.17
C MET A 259 25.89 -12.96 -12.06
N ASP A 260 26.42 -13.48 -10.95
CA ASP A 260 26.65 -14.93 -10.80
C ASP A 260 25.38 -15.76 -10.59
N CYS A 261 24.25 -15.16 -10.22
CA CYS A 261 23.00 -15.91 -10.00
C CYS A 261 22.21 -16.21 -11.30
N PHE A 262 22.56 -15.57 -12.42
CA PHE A 262 21.74 -15.57 -13.65
C PHE A 262 22.36 -16.29 -14.85
N SER A 263 23.65 -16.64 -14.79
CA SER A 263 24.33 -17.43 -15.83
C SER A 263 23.69 -18.82 -16.01
N ASP A 264 23.24 -19.41 -14.91
CA ASP A 264 22.68 -20.77 -14.86
C ASP A 264 21.32 -20.91 -15.57
N TYR A 265 20.52 -19.84 -15.64
CA TYR A 265 19.21 -19.87 -16.29
C TYR A 265 19.31 -19.86 -17.81
N LEU A 266 20.23 -19.08 -18.39
CA LEU A 266 20.39 -18.99 -19.85
C LEU A 266 21.07 -20.20 -20.47
N GLY A 267 21.86 -20.96 -19.70
CA GLY A 267 22.44 -22.23 -20.17
C GLY A 267 21.41 -23.31 -20.48
N LYS A 268 20.20 -23.22 -19.90
CA LYS A 268 19.12 -24.22 -20.07
C LYS A 268 18.07 -23.85 -21.14
N VAL A 269 17.96 -22.60 -21.56
CA VAL A 269 16.89 -22.13 -22.48
C VAL A 269 17.23 -22.36 -23.97
N VAL A 270 18.46 -22.77 -24.30
CA VAL A 270 18.95 -22.93 -25.70
C VAL A 270 18.56 -24.29 -26.31
N VAL A 271 17.34 -24.79 -26.08
CA VAL A 271 16.85 -26.00 -26.75
C VAL A 271 15.38 -25.85 -27.14
N GLU A 272 15.10 -24.96 -28.10
CA GLU A 272 13.97 -25.10 -29.02
C GLU A 272 14.16 -24.13 -30.19
N LYS A 273 13.96 -24.61 -31.44
CA LYS A 273 14.24 -23.92 -32.71
C LYS A 273 13.49 -22.58 -32.86
N ASN A 274 14.00 -21.51 -32.25
CA ASN A 274 13.54 -20.14 -32.47
C ASN A 274 14.76 -19.28 -32.84
N MET A 275 14.59 -18.36 -33.79
CA MET A 275 15.70 -17.58 -34.36
C MET A 275 16.60 -16.99 -33.28
N GLU A 276 17.92 -17.14 -33.44
CA GLU A 276 18.88 -16.55 -32.53
C GLU A 276 18.99 -15.04 -32.75
N PRO A 277 19.27 -14.24 -31.70
CA PRO A 277 19.59 -12.82 -31.87
C PRO A 277 20.76 -12.66 -32.85
N PHE A 278 20.63 -11.76 -33.82
CA PHE A 278 21.63 -11.57 -34.87
C PHE A 278 21.88 -10.08 -35.15
N VAL A 279 22.99 -9.81 -35.83
CA VAL A 279 23.36 -8.47 -36.28
C VAL A 279 23.34 -8.45 -37.80
N SER A 280 22.69 -7.46 -38.39
CA SER A 280 22.70 -7.21 -39.83
C SER A 280 23.08 -5.75 -40.06
N GLY A 281 24.25 -5.51 -40.66
CA GLY A 281 24.82 -4.17 -40.78
C GLY A 281 25.04 -3.51 -39.41
N ASN A 282 24.44 -2.34 -39.21
CA ASN A 282 24.50 -1.54 -37.97
C ASN A 282 23.25 -1.71 -37.10
N GLU A 283 22.49 -2.79 -37.32
CA GLU A 283 21.27 -3.08 -36.58
C GLU A 283 21.35 -4.43 -35.88
N VAL A 284 20.89 -4.47 -34.63
CA VAL A 284 20.75 -5.69 -33.83
C VAL A 284 19.29 -6.09 -33.79
N TYR A 285 19.01 -7.34 -34.16
CA TYR A 285 17.69 -7.93 -34.20
C TYR A 285 17.55 -8.95 -33.09
N ILE A 286 16.54 -8.77 -32.23
CA ILE A 286 16.29 -9.62 -31.07
C ILE A 286 14.88 -10.19 -31.18
N PRO A 287 14.75 -11.48 -31.52
CA PRO A 287 13.44 -12.09 -31.73
C PRO A 287 12.54 -12.00 -30.50
N LEU A 288 11.26 -11.65 -30.73
CA LEU A 288 10.25 -11.53 -29.67
C LEU A 288 10.00 -12.87 -28.99
N THR A 289 10.14 -13.99 -29.70
CA THR A 289 10.04 -15.35 -29.13
C THR A 289 11.12 -15.57 -28.06
N THR A 290 12.35 -15.12 -28.32
CA THR A 290 13.46 -15.15 -27.36
C THR A 290 13.17 -14.25 -26.17
N ILE A 291 12.64 -13.05 -26.37
CA ILE A 291 12.26 -12.14 -25.28
C ILE A 291 11.10 -12.72 -24.44
N PHE A 292 10.09 -13.31 -25.08
CA PHE A 292 8.94 -13.92 -24.41
C PHE A 292 9.32 -15.14 -23.56
N SER A 293 10.44 -15.82 -23.88
CA SER A 293 10.94 -16.91 -23.03
C SER A 293 11.44 -16.45 -21.66
N PHE A 294 11.64 -15.14 -21.45
CA PHE A 294 12.05 -14.61 -20.14
C PHE A 294 10.87 -14.65 -19.15
N PRO A 295 11.08 -15.22 -17.93
CA PRO A 295 9.99 -15.47 -16.98
C PRO A 295 9.15 -14.24 -16.64
N LYS A 296 9.78 -13.07 -16.51
CA LYS A 296 9.08 -11.83 -16.13
C LYS A 296 8.22 -11.27 -17.28
N VAL A 297 8.70 -11.32 -18.53
CA VAL A 297 7.91 -10.96 -19.72
C VAL A 297 6.74 -11.92 -19.87
N ASN A 298 7.00 -13.22 -19.77
CA ASN A 298 5.98 -14.27 -19.85
C ASN A 298 4.89 -14.06 -18.78
N ARG A 299 5.28 -13.81 -17.52
CA ARG A 299 4.34 -13.58 -16.42
C ARG A 299 3.44 -12.36 -16.63
N LEU A 300 3.98 -11.25 -17.15
CA LEU A 300 3.20 -10.04 -17.40
C LEU A 300 2.20 -10.21 -18.56
N CYS A 301 2.61 -10.92 -19.61
CA CYS A 301 1.81 -11.05 -20.83
C CYS A 301 0.87 -12.25 -20.80
N GLY A 302 1.28 -13.37 -20.18
CA GLY A 302 0.61 -14.66 -20.21
C GLY A 302 0.69 -15.39 -21.56
N THR A 303 0.45 -14.66 -22.67
CA THR A 303 0.49 -15.20 -24.03
C THR A 303 1.34 -14.34 -24.97
N PHE A 304 1.88 -14.98 -26.01
CA PHE A 304 2.68 -14.29 -27.03
C PHE A 304 1.86 -13.26 -27.82
N GLU A 305 0.60 -13.57 -28.12
CA GLU A 305 -0.33 -12.64 -28.79
C GLU A 305 -0.57 -11.37 -27.97
N LYS A 306 -0.73 -11.52 -26.65
CA LYS A 306 -0.90 -10.37 -25.74
C LYS A 306 0.37 -9.54 -25.65
N LEU A 307 1.56 -10.17 -25.67
CA LEU A 307 2.83 -9.45 -25.78
C LEU A 307 2.85 -8.57 -27.05
N CYS A 308 2.62 -9.17 -28.22
CA CYS A 308 2.65 -8.45 -29.49
C CYS A 308 1.65 -7.28 -29.53
N LYS A 309 0.44 -7.48 -28.99
CA LYS A 309 -0.58 -6.42 -28.88
C LYS A 309 -0.10 -5.27 -28.00
N LEU A 310 0.50 -5.55 -26.84
CA LEU A 310 0.88 -4.52 -25.86
C LEU A 310 2.06 -3.67 -26.33
N ILE A 311 3.00 -4.22 -27.11
CA ILE A 311 4.18 -3.47 -27.59
C ILE A 311 3.97 -2.78 -28.94
N ALA A 312 2.90 -3.11 -29.66
CA ALA A 312 2.62 -2.59 -31.00
C ALA A 312 2.58 -1.05 -31.00
N GLY A 313 3.36 -0.43 -31.91
CA GLY A 313 3.44 1.03 -32.06
C GLY A 313 4.17 1.76 -30.94
N LYS A 314 4.77 1.03 -29.98
CA LYS A 314 5.55 1.60 -28.85
C LYS A 314 7.01 1.18 -28.85
N VAL A 315 7.32 0.04 -29.46
CA VAL A 315 8.67 -0.49 -29.62
C VAL A 315 9.00 -0.56 -31.11
N THR A 316 10.25 -0.27 -31.49
CA THR A 316 10.73 -0.42 -32.86
C THR A 316 10.91 -1.90 -33.17
N LEU A 317 10.08 -2.42 -34.08
CA LEU A 317 10.08 -3.81 -34.51
C LEU A 317 10.55 -3.95 -35.96
N SER A 318 10.97 -5.15 -36.35
CA SER A 318 11.25 -5.54 -37.73
C SER A 318 10.02 -5.41 -38.63
N SER A 319 10.23 -5.41 -39.95
CA SER A 319 9.17 -5.23 -40.95
C SER A 319 8.08 -6.30 -40.89
N ASP A 320 8.43 -7.51 -40.47
CA ASP A 320 7.52 -8.64 -40.21
C ASP A 320 6.96 -8.65 -38.77
N GLY A 321 7.38 -7.71 -37.92
CA GLY A 321 6.99 -7.58 -36.53
C GLY A 321 7.56 -8.66 -35.60
N SER A 322 8.52 -9.47 -36.05
CA SER A 322 9.01 -10.65 -35.31
C SER A 322 10.15 -10.37 -34.31
N ALA A 323 10.85 -9.24 -34.44
CA ALA A 323 12.03 -8.91 -33.63
C ALA A 323 12.07 -7.44 -33.21
N VAL A 324 12.63 -7.16 -32.03
CA VAL A 324 13.00 -5.81 -31.57
C VAL A 324 14.30 -5.37 -32.23
N MET A 325 14.35 -4.13 -32.70
CA MET A 325 15.50 -3.56 -33.42
C MET A 325 16.23 -2.50 -32.60
N PHE A 326 17.56 -2.54 -32.62
CA PHE A 326 18.43 -1.48 -32.08
C PHE A 326 19.45 -1.03 -33.14
N ASN A 327 19.60 0.28 -33.31
CA ASN A 327 20.71 0.84 -34.08
C ASN A 327 21.99 0.89 -33.21
N THR A 328 23.14 0.55 -33.77
CA THR A 328 24.44 0.56 -33.11
C THR A 328 25.22 1.88 -33.28
N GLU A 329 24.74 2.84 -34.08
CA GLU A 329 25.43 4.11 -34.37
C GLU A 329 25.24 5.23 -33.34
N HIS A 330 24.47 5.02 -32.26
CA HIS A 330 24.12 6.06 -31.28
C HIS A 330 24.61 5.77 -29.84
N GLU A 331 25.62 4.93 -29.66
CA GLU A 331 26.21 4.65 -28.34
C GLU A 331 27.73 4.95 -28.36
N ASP A 332 28.08 6.24 -28.45
CA ASP A 332 29.40 6.77 -28.06
C ASP A 332 29.25 7.76 -26.90
#